data_AF-A0A931P2B6-F1
#
_entry.id   AF-A0A931P2B6-F1
#
_cell.length_a   1.000
_cell.length_b   1.000
_cell.length_c   1.000
_cell.angle_alpha   90.00
_cell.angle_beta   90.00
_cell.angle_gamma   90.00
#
_symmetry.space_group_name_H-M   'P 1'
#
loop_
_entity.id
_entity.type
_entity.pdbx_description
1 polymer ?
#
loop_
_entity_poly.entity_id
_entity_poly.type
_entity_poly.pdbx_seq_one_letter_code
_entity_poly.pdbx_strand_id
1 'polypeptide(L)'
;MTALQKNAWYNLGVIALTLCTIGVLIPVAGKGALGGFGFLGVLGLGPLFFRKRSGQVVLDERDRSIANLSWNFAFAIFWVVAVMFAALVSASVYGSDGAVPVWIVQSSVFVGMIVIYAMSSIAILVQYGRGAADGQ
;
A
#
# COMPACT_ATOMS: atom_id res chain seq x y z
N MET A 1 7.25 17.47 10.19
CA MET A 1 6.66 16.48 9.26
C MET A 1 5.66 17.16 8.36
N THR A 2 5.86 17.07 7.05
CA THR A 2 4.93 17.60 6.03
C THR A 2 3.60 16.84 6.06
N ALA A 3 2.55 17.39 5.46
CA ALA A 3 1.26 16.70 5.34
C ALA A 3 1.41 15.35 4.60
N LEU A 4 2.29 15.32 3.58
CA LEU A 4 2.59 14.12 2.80
C LEU A 4 3.25 13.02 3.65
N GLN A 5 4.22 13.36 4.52
CA GLN A 5 4.83 12.40 5.45
C GLN A 5 3.83 11.87 6.48
N LYS A 6 2.95 12.73 7.01
CA LYS A 6 1.91 12.29 7.97
C LYS A 6 0.93 11.32 7.31
N ASN A 7 0.54 11.58 6.07
CA ASN A 7 -0.32 10.68 5.29
C ASN A 7 0.38 9.34 5.00
N ALA A 8 1.68 9.36 4.68
CA ALA A 8 2.47 8.13 4.49
C ALA A 8 2.52 7.27 5.77
N TRP A 9 2.78 7.87 6.93
CA TRP A 9 2.73 7.15 8.21
C TRP A 9 1.33 6.62 8.55
N TYR A 10 0.29 7.39 8.26
CA TYR A 10 -1.10 6.95 8.42
C TYR A 10 -1.39 5.70 7.58
N ASN A 11 -1.04 5.73 6.29
CA ASN A 11 -1.23 4.59 5.39
C ASN A 11 -0.48 3.35 5.91
N LEU A 12 0.77 3.50 6.33
CA LEU A 12 1.54 2.39 6.92
C LEU A 12 0.91 1.86 8.20
N GLY A 13 0.36 2.73 9.05
CA GLY A 13 -0.37 2.33 10.25
C GLY A 13 -1.62 1.50 9.93
N VAL A 14 -2.43 1.92 8.96
CA VAL A 14 -3.62 1.18 8.50
C VAL A 14 -3.24 -0.17 7.91
N ILE A 15 -2.16 -0.22 7.11
CA ILE A 15 -1.65 -1.48 6.54
C ILE A 15 -1.13 -2.41 7.63
N ALA A 16 -0.35 -1.90 8.59
CA ALA A 16 0.14 -2.69 9.72
C ALA A 16 -1.01 -3.26 10.54
N LEU A 17 -2.03 -2.44 10.85
CA LEU A 17 -3.24 -2.89 11.53
C LEU A 17 -3.96 -4.00 10.76
N THR A 18 -4.09 -3.82 9.44
CA THR A 18 -4.72 -4.82 8.55
C THR A 18 -3.97 -6.16 8.62
N LEU A 19 -2.65 -6.13 8.44
CA LEU A 19 -1.80 -7.34 8.45
C LEU A 19 -1.78 -8.01 9.82
N CYS A 20 -1.68 -7.23 10.91
CA CYS A 20 -1.77 -7.76 12.27
C CYS A 20 -3.12 -8.42 12.53
N THR A 21 -4.22 -7.78 12.11
CA THR A 21 -5.56 -8.34 12.33
C THR A 21 -5.75 -9.66 11.59
N ILE A 22 -5.33 -9.72 10.32
CA ILE A 22 -5.38 -10.98 9.55
C ILE A 22 -4.49 -12.02 10.21
N GLY A 23 -3.25 -11.69 10.57
CA GLY A 23 -2.29 -12.60 11.21
C GLY A 23 -2.80 -13.21 12.50
N VAL A 24 -3.43 -12.41 13.36
CA VAL A 24 -4.01 -12.86 14.63
C VAL A 24 -5.28 -13.69 14.42
N LEU A 25 -6.09 -13.37 13.40
CA LEU A 25 -7.35 -14.08 13.14
C LEU A 25 -7.18 -15.38 12.35
N ILE A 26 -6.11 -15.55 11.57
CA ILE A 26 -5.85 -16.78 10.81
C ILE A 26 -6.00 -18.07 11.65
N PRO A 27 -5.37 -18.22 12.83
CA PRO A 27 -5.47 -19.45 13.61
C PRO A 27 -6.88 -19.74 14.15
N VAL A 28 -7.73 -18.73 14.30
CA VAL A 28 -9.07 -18.87 14.91
C VAL A 28 -10.17 -18.93 13.86
N ALA A 29 -10.12 -18.05 12.86
CA ALA A 29 -11.18 -17.85 11.87
C ALA A 29 -10.85 -18.44 10.49
N GLY A 30 -9.62 -18.93 10.27
CA GLY A 30 -9.18 -19.46 8.97
C GLY A 30 -9.42 -18.45 7.85
N LYS A 31 -10.24 -18.82 6.85
CA LYS A 31 -10.61 -17.93 5.73
C LYS A 31 -11.42 -16.71 6.16
N GLY A 32 -12.11 -16.76 7.30
CA GLY A 32 -12.83 -15.62 7.86
C GLY A 32 -11.90 -14.46 8.25
N ALA A 33 -10.61 -14.73 8.49
CA ALA A 33 -9.60 -13.70 8.75
C ALA A 33 -9.44 -12.71 7.60
N LEU A 34 -9.77 -13.09 6.36
CA LEU A 34 -9.73 -12.20 5.19
C LEU A 34 -10.71 -11.02 5.32
N GLY A 35 -11.71 -11.10 6.21
CA GLY A 35 -12.54 -9.95 6.58
C GLY A 35 -11.72 -8.77 7.14
N GLY A 36 -10.51 -9.03 7.65
CA GLY A 36 -9.57 -8.00 8.07
C GLY A 36 -9.18 -7.02 6.95
N PHE A 37 -9.29 -7.41 5.67
CA PHE A 37 -9.10 -6.48 4.55
C PHE A 37 -10.07 -5.29 4.58
N GLY A 38 -11.19 -5.37 5.31
CA GLY A 38 -12.09 -4.25 5.54
C GLY A 38 -11.39 -3.01 6.12
N PHE A 39 -10.31 -3.18 6.89
CA PHE A 39 -9.53 -2.06 7.42
C PHE A 39 -8.83 -1.24 6.32
N LEU A 40 -8.57 -1.81 5.14
CA LEU A 40 -8.02 -1.05 4.01
C LEU A 40 -8.96 0.05 3.54
N GLY A 41 -10.28 -0.07 3.77
CA GLY A 41 -11.24 1.00 3.49
C GLY A 41 -10.92 2.31 4.25
N VAL A 42 -10.23 2.21 5.39
CA VAL A 42 -9.81 3.36 6.20
C VAL A 42 -8.73 4.20 5.48
N LEU A 43 -7.99 3.64 4.51
CA LEU A 43 -7.05 4.40 3.68
C LEU A 43 -7.75 5.56 2.95
N GLY A 44 -9.01 5.38 2.54
CA GLY A 44 -9.83 6.40 1.89
C GLY A 44 -10.18 7.60 2.78
N LEU A 45 -10.01 7.48 4.10
CA LEU A 45 -10.28 8.57 5.05
C LEU A 45 -9.09 9.53 5.23
N GLY A 46 -7.93 9.23 4.64
CA GLY A 46 -6.73 10.09 4.71
C GLY A 46 -6.99 11.56 4.33
N PRO A 47 -7.71 11.87 3.24
CA PRO A 47 -8.04 13.26 2.86
C PRO A 47 -8.87 14.01 3.91
N LEU A 48 -9.61 13.32 4.77
CA LEU A 48 -10.41 13.93 5.83
C LEU A 48 -9.53 14.40 7.00
N PHE A 49 -8.52 13.60 7.36
CA PHE A 49 -7.56 13.91 8.43
C PHE A 49 -6.50 14.94 8.02
N PHE A 50 -6.11 14.95 6.74
CA PHE A 50 -5.06 15.82 6.22
C PHE A 50 -5.59 16.91 5.27
N ARG A 51 -6.88 17.28 5.43
CA ARG A 51 -7.53 18.31 4.62
C ARG A 51 -6.87 19.69 4.79
N LYS A 52 -6.77 20.43 3.68
CA LYS A 52 -6.29 21.81 3.62
C LYS A 52 -7.11 22.73 4.54
N ARG A 53 -6.44 23.46 5.45
CA ARG A 53 -7.01 24.63 6.13
C ARG A 53 -6.88 25.85 5.22
N SER A 54 -7.86 26.77 5.28
CA SER A 54 -7.87 27.99 4.48
C SER A 54 -6.56 28.77 4.64
N GLY A 55 -5.92 29.16 3.54
CA GLY A 55 -4.67 29.94 3.53
C GLY A 55 -3.36 29.15 3.62
N GLN A 56 -3.37 27.83 3.84
CA GLN A 56 -2.14 27.03 3.86
C GLN A 56 -1.78 26.44 2.50
N VAL A 57 -0.52 26.59 2.07
CA VAL A 57 0.06 25.77 0.99
C VAL A 57 0.38 24.40 1.58
N VAL A 58 -0.40 23.38 1.19
CA VAL A 58 -0.31 22.01 1.77
C VAL A 58 0.69 21.14 1.02
N LEU A 59 0.91 21.42 -0.27
CA LEU A 59 1.81 20.69 -1.15
C LEU A 59 2.60 21.72 -1.96
N ASP A 60 3.90 21.72 -1.78
CA ASP A 60 4.85 22.46 -2.63
C ASP A 60 5.10 21.72 -3.96
N GLU A 61 5.74 22.37 -4.93
CA GLU A 61 6.16 21.75 -6.20
C GLU A 61 7.03 20.51 -5.96
N ARG A 62 7.92 20.59 -4.97
CA ARG A 62 8.74 19.46 -4.51
C ARG A 62 7.89 18.31 -3.95
N ASP A 63 6.86 18.60 -3.19
CA ASP A 63 6.03 17.54 -2.61
C ASP A 63 5.23 16.80 -3.70
N ARG A 64 4.80 17.53 -4.73
CA ARG A 64 4.13 16.94 -5.90
C ARG A 64 5.06 16.04 -6.68
N SER A 65 6.31 16.45 -6.90
CA SER A 65 7.27 15.61 -7.62
C SER A 65 7.60 14.33 -6.85
N ILE A 66 7.80 14.42 -5.53
CA ILE A 66 8.01 13.25 -4.65
C ILE A 66 6.81 12.32 -4.68
N ALA A 67 5.58 12.86 -4.61
CA ALA A 67 4.37 12.06 -4.66
C ALA A 67 4.26 11.30 -5.99
N ASN A 68 4.46 11.97 -7.13
CA ASN A 68 4.38 11.35 -8.45
C ASN A 68 5.45 10.28 -8.65
N LEU A 69 6.70 10.56 -8.25
CA LEU A 69 7.79 9.58 -8.36
C LEU A 69 7.51 8.35 -7.49
N SER A 70 7.05 8.56 -6.27
CA SER A 70 6.68 7.49 -5.34
C SER A 70 5.55 6.61 -5.87
N TRP A 71 4.54 7.22 -6.50
CA TRP A 71 3.44 6.48 -7.12
C TRP A 71 3.90 5.66 -8.33
N ASN A 72 4.68 6.26 -9.23
CA ASN A 72 5.23 5.54 -10.39
C ASN A 72 6.11 4.36 -9.96
N PHE A 73 6.95 4.57 -8.95
CA PHE A 73 7.79 3.52 -8.36
C PHE A 73 6.93 2.40 -7.76
N ALA A 74 5.91 2.73 -6.98
CA ALA A 74 5.02 1.75 -6.38
C ALA A 74 4.25 0.94 -7.42
N PHE A 75 3.75 1.59 -8.49
CA PHE A 75 3.09 0.90 -9.59
C PHE A 75 4.02 -0.02 -10.38
N ALA A 76 5.26 0.40 -10.62
CA ALA A 76 6.26 -0.43 -11.28
C ALA A 76 6.53 -1.72 -10.48
N ILE A 77 6.70 -1.60 -9.16
CA ILE A 77 6.88 -2.75 -8.26
C ILE A 77 5.64 -3.64 -8.26
N PHE A 78 4.45 -3.05 -8.11
CA PHE A 78 3.20 -3.78 -8.17
C PHE A 78 3.09 -4.60 -9.46
N TRP A 79 3.42 -4.00 -10.60
CA TRP A 79 3.30 -4.69 -11.88
C TRP A 79 4.24 -5.88 -12.00
N VAL A 80 5.49 -5.75 -11.56
CA VAL A 80 6.45 -6.86 -11.53
C VAL A 80 5.95 -7.98 -10.61
N VAL A 81 5.50 -7.63 -9.39
CA VAL A 81 4.99 -8.61 -8.42
C VAL A 81 3.73 -9.31 -8.94
N ALA A 82 2.81 -8.55 -9.53
CA ALA A 82 1.56 -9.07 -10.07
C ALA A 82 1.80 -10.02 -11.25
N VAL A 83 2.67 -9.65 -12.19
CA VAL A 83 3.02 -10.50 -13.33
C VAL A 83 3.73 -11.76 -12.87
N MET A 84 4.70 -11.66 -11.94
CA MET A 84 5.36 -12.85 -11.39
C MET A 84 4.36 -13.78 -10.71
N PHE A 85 3.43 -13.25 -9.91
CA PHE A 85 2.43 -14.07 -9.24
C PHE A 85 1.47 -14.72 -10.23
N ALA A 86 0.98 -13.95 -11.21
CA ALA A 86 -0.03 -14.39 -12.16
C ALA A 86 0.50 -15.33 -13.25
N ALA A 87 1.76 -15.21 -13.66
CA ALA A 87 2.33 -16.00 -14.75
C ALA A 87 3.25 -17.14 -14.28
N LEU A 88 3.99 -16.95 -13.18
CA LEU A 88 4.98 -17.93 -12.71
C LEU A 88 4.47 -18.71 -11.50
N VAL A 89 4.00 -18.02 -10.46
CA VAL A 89 3.60 -18.67 -9.19
C VAL A 89 2.29 -19.45 -9.36
N SER A 90 1.31 -18.89 -10.06
CA SER A 90 0.04 -19.57 -10.33
C SER A 90 0.26 -20.89 -11.09
N ALA A 91 1.06 -20.86 -12.17
CA ALA A 91 1.33 -22.02 -13.00
C ALA A 91 2.13 -23.10 -12.25
N SER A 92 3.05 -22.71 -11.37
CA SER A 92 3.83 -23.68 -10.58
C SER A 92 3.02 -24.32 -9.45
N VAL A 93 2.02 -23.63 -8.90
CA VAL A 93 1.18 -24.14 -7.80
C VAL A 93 -0.04 -24.91 -8.31
N TYR A 94 -0.70 -24.43 -9.36
CA TYR A 94 -1.95 -25.01 -9.87
C TYR A 94 -1.75 -25.84 -11.15
N GLY A 95 -0.61 -25.73 -11.82
CA GLY A 95 -0.36 -26.31 -13.13
C GLY A 95 -0.79 -25.40 -14.28
N SER A 96 -0.31 -25.66 -15.50
CA SER A 96 -0.64 -24.90 -16.71
C SER A 96 -2.13 -24.92 -17.04
N ASP A 97 -2.79 -26.04 -16.78
CA ASP A 97 -4.21 -26.26 -17.03
C ASP A 97 -5.05 -26.17 -15.73
N GLY A 98 -4.44 -25.68 -14.65
CA GLY A 98 -5.05 -25.55 -13.34
C GLY A 98 -6.00 -24.37 -13.21
N ALA A 99 -6.94 -24.48 -12.26
CA ALA A 99 -7.85 -23.40 -11.91
C ALA A 99 -7.44 -22.75 -10.58
N VAL A 100 -7.35 -21.41 -10.57
CA VAL A 100 -7.09 -20.63 -9.35
C VAL A 100 -8.39 -20.44 -8.56
N PRO A 101 -8.43 -20.78 -7.26
CA PRO A 101 -9.60 -20.52 -6.43
C PRO A 101 -9.99 -19.04 -6.39
N VAL A 102 -11.29 -18.75 -6.52
CA VAL A 102 -11.83 -17.37 -6.59
C VAL A 102 -11.41 -16.51 -5.40
N TRP A 103 -11.34 -17.07 -4.19
CA TRP A 103 -10.95 -16.33 -2.99
C TRP A 103 -9.51 -15.79 -3.06
N ILE A 104 -8.61 -16.45 -3.81
CA ILE A 104 -7.23 -15.98 -4.03
C ILE A 104 -7.26 -14.80 -5.01
N VAL A 105 -8.05 -14.91 -6.08
CA VAL A 105 -8.25 -13.83 -7.05
C VAL A 105 -8.86 -12.59 -6.38
N GLN A 106 -9.83 -12.77 -5.48
CA GLN A 106 -10.41 -11.67 -4.71
C GLN A 106 -9.38 -11.06 -3.73
N SER A 107 -8.60 -11.90 -3.04
CA SER A 107 -7.58 -11.45 -2.10
C SER A 107 -6.43 -10.71 -2.78
N SER A 108 -6.11 -11.04 -4.04
CA SER A 108 -5.01 -10.44 -4.79
C SER A 108 -5.21 -8.94 -5.01
N VAL A 109 -6.45 -8.47 -5.14
CA VAL A 109 -6.77 -7.03 -5.26
C VAL A 109 -6.36 -6.28 -4.00
N PHE A 110 -6.67 -6.83 -2.83
CA PHE A 110 -6.30 -6.23 -1.54
C PHE A 110 -4.80 -6.30 -1.29
N VAL A 111 -4.15 -7.40 -1.66
CA VAL A 111 -2.69 -7.53 -1.61
C VAL A 111 -2.02 -6.50 -2.53
N GLY A 112 -2.52 -6.33 -3.75
CA GLY A 112 -2.05 -5.32 -4.69
C GLY A 112 -2.18 -3.90 -4.13
N MET A 113 -3.33 -3.59 -3.52
CA MET A 113 -3.55 -2.33 -2.82
C MET A 113 -2.53 -2.12 -1.68
N ILE A 114 -2.29 -3.14 -0.85
CA ILE A 114 -1.27 -3.09 0.21
C ILE A 114 0.11 -2.78 -0.39
N VAL A 115 0.53 -3.49 -1.43
CA VAL A 115 1.84 -3.28 -2.09
C VAL A 115 1.96 -1.84 -2.57
N ILE A 116 0.98 -1.34 -3.30
CA ILE A 116 1.02 0.02 -3.86
C ILE A 116 1.09 1.08 -2.76
N TYR A 117 0.19 1.02 -1.76
CA TYR A 117 0.14 2.02 -0.69
C TYR A 117 1.33 1.91 0.27
N ALA A 118 1.83 0.70 0.55
CA ALA A 118 3.03 0.52 1.37
C ALA A 118 4.26 1.05 0.66
N MET A 119 4.49 0.66 -0.60
CA MET A 119 5.68 1.05 -1.35
C MET A 119 5.70 2.55 -1.64
N SER A 120 4.56 3.15 -1.99
CA SER A 120 4.48 4.61 -2.17
C SER A 120 4.75 5.35 -0.85
N SER A 121 4.19 4.89 0.27
CA SER A 121 4.40 5.51 1.58
C SER A 121 5.85 5.39 2.05
N ILE A 122 6.49 4.23 1.84
CA ILE A 122 7.92 4.02 2.12
C ILE A 122 8.76 4.93 1.22
N ALA A 123 8.49 4.97 -0.08
CA ALA A 123 9.24 5.81 -1.02
C ALA A 123 9.14 7.30 -0.68
N ILE A 124 7.98 7.78 -0.25
CA ILE A 124 7.79 9.14 0.26
C ILE A 124 8.71 9.38 1.46
N LEU A 125 8.63 8.51 2.49
CA LEU A 125 9.41 8.69 3.72
C LEU A 125 10.92 8.65 3.46
N VAL A 126 11.38 7.74 2.59
CA VAL A 126 12.78 7.62 2.19
C VAL A 126 13.25 8.87 1.44
N GLN A 127 12.48 9.38 0.47
CA GLN A 127 12.87 10.57 -0.28
C GLN A 127 12.96 11.83 0.59
N TYR A 128 12.05 11.98 1.57
CA TYR A 128 12.18 13.06 2.55
C TYR A 128 13.35 12.86 3.51
N GLY A 129 13.65 11.63 3.92
CA GLY A 129 14.79 11.33 4.78
C GLY A 129 16.13 11.64 4.11
N ARG A 130 16.29 11.28 2.83
CA ARG A 130 17.50 11.55 2.05
C ARG A 130 17.69 13.03 1.76
N GLY A 131 16.62 13.72 1.37
CA GLY A 131 16.67 15.16 1.13
C GLY A 131 16.90 16.04 2.37
N ALA A 132 16.87 15.46 3.59
CA ALA A 132 17.29 16.13 4.82
C ALA A 132 18.78 15.89 5.14
N ALA A 133 19.36 14.79 4.65
CA ALA A 133 20.77 14.45 4.82
C ALA A 133 21.67 15.18 3.80
N ASP A 134 21.18 15.38 2.57
CA ASP A 134 21.93 16.08 1.50
C ASP A 134 21.95 17.62 1.67
N GLY A 135 21.24 18.15 2.68
CA GLY A 135 21.15 19.58 2.98
C GLY A 135 21.93 20.02 4.23
N GLN A 136 22.76 19.15 4.79
CA GLN A 136 23.75 19.43 5.85
C GLN A 136 25.16 19.39 5.25
#